data_AF-A0A7W9PF52-F1
#
_entry.id   AF-A0A7W9PF52-F1
#
_cell.length_a   1.000
_cell.length_b   1.000
_cell.length_c   1.000
_cell.angle_alpha   90.00
_cell.angle_beta   90.00
_cell.angle_gamma   90.00
#
_symmetry.space_group_name_H-M   'P 1'
#
loop_
_entity.id
_entity.type
_entity.pdbx_description
1 polymer ?
#
loop_
_entity_poly.entity_id
_entity_poly.type
_entity_poly.pdbx_seq_one_letter_code
_entity_poly.pdbx_strand_id
1 'polypeptide(L)' 'MNARCPSCSWPSPALVSSHGSVHYLRCVCGRWLVVDEGAVVASAGSSQFNEAAAGPIETSGFRASRR' A
#
# COMPACT_ATOMS: atom_id res chain seq x y z
N MET A 1 -18.24 -7.35 -12.47
CA MET A 1 -17.87 -7.40 -11.05
C MET A 1 -18.08 -6.00 -10.47
N ASN A 2 -18.98 -5.83 -9.49
CA ASN A 2 -19.41 -4.51 -8.98
C ASN A 2 -18.97 -4.33 -7.52
N ALA A 3 -17.68 -4.54 -7.25
CA ALA A 3 -17.11 -4.48 -5.91
C ALA A 3 -17.00 -3.02 -5.45
N ARG A 4 -17.96 -2.53 -4.67
CA ARG A 4 -17.91 -1.19 -4.07
C ARG A 4 -16.83 -1.15 -2.99
N CYS A 5 -16.05 -0.07 -2.95
CA CYS A 5 -15.09 0.14 -1.88
C CYS A 5 -15.83 0.38 -0.55
N PRO A 6 -15.61 -0.42 0.51
CA PRO A 6 -16.34 -0.31 1.77
C PRO A 6 -16.02 0.97 2.57
N SER A 7 -15.01 1.75 2.18
CA SER A 7 -14.61 2.97 2.92
C SER A 7 -14.88 4.29 2.25
N CYS A 8 -15.18 4.31 0.95
CA CYS A 8 -15.56 5.56 0.26
C CYS A 8 -16.74 5.35 -0.70
N SER A 9 -17.31 4.16 -0.72
CA SER A 9 -18.44 3.76 -1.57
C SER A 9 -18.20 3.90 -3.08
N TRP A 10 -16.95 4.12 -3.52
CA TRP A 10 -16.61 4.20 -4.93
C TRP A 10 -17.01 2.91 -5.68
N PRO A 11 -17.77 3.01 -6.79
CA PRO A 11 -18.41 1.87 -7.42
C PRO A 11 -17.51 1.07 -8.37
N SER A 12 -16.40 1.64 -8.84
CA SER A 12 -15.53 1.00 -9.84
C SER A 12 -14.05 1.11 -9.47
N PRO A 13 -13.57 0.31 -8.51
CA PRO A 13 -12.15 0.18 -8.23
C PRO A 13 -11.41 -0.41 -9.45
N ALA A 14 -10.20 0.07 -9.71
CA ALA A 14 -9.41 -0.34 -10.87
C ALA A 14 -8.73 -1.69 -10.63
N LEU A 15 -8.81 -2.62 -11.59
CA LEU A 15 -8.11 -3.91 -11.53
C LEU A 15 -6.61 -3.72 -11.70
N VAL A 16 -5.82 -4.29 -10.79
CA VAL A 16 -4.36 -4.28 -10.85
C VAL A 16 -3.83 -5.64 -11.26
N SER A 17 -4.31 -6.72 -10.65
CA SER A 17 -3.90 -8.08 -11.00
C SER A 17 -5.01 -9.10 -10.72
N SER A 18 -4.92 -10.24 -11.40
CA SER A 18 -5.82 -11.38 -11.24
C SER A 18 -5.02 -12.67 -11.10
N HIS A 19 -5.43 -13.52 -10.16
CA HIS A 19 -4.84 -14.82 -9.87
C HIS A 19 -5.98 -15.83 -9.68
N GLY A 20 -6.41 -16.47 -10.77
CA GLY A 20 -7.59 -17.34 -10.74
C GLY A 20 -8.87 -16.56 -10.48
N SER A 21 -9.65 -16.98 -9.47
CA SER A 21 -10.87 -16.29 -9.02
C SER A 21 -10.57 -15.01 -8.21
N VAL A 22 -9.33 -14.84 -7.75
CA VAL A 22 -8.92 -13.72 -6.90
C VAL A 22 -8.47 -12.53 -7.75
N HIS A 23 -9.03 -11.36 -7.47
CA HIS A 23 -8.77 -10.10 -8.14
C HIS A 23 -8.27 -9.08 -7.12
N TYR A 24 -7.16 -8.42 -7.42
CA TYR A 24 -6.62 -7.33 -6.62
C TYR A 24 -6.97 -6.01 -7.29
N LEU A 25 -7.78 -5.19 -6.62
CA LEU A 25 -8.24 -3.90 -7.11
C LEU A 25 -7.67 -2.76 -6.27
N ARG A 26 -7.52 -1.58 -6.89
CA ARG A 26 -7.14 -0.32 -6.25
C ARG A 26 -8.28 0.68 -6.33
N CYS A 27 -8.69 1.21 -5.19
CA CYS A 27 -9.66 2.29 -5.13
C CYS A 27 -8.98 3.67 -5.26
N VAL A 28 -9.68 4.65 -5.82
CA VAL A 28 -9.23 6.06 -5.88
C VAL A 28 -8.97 6.69 -4.52
N CYS A 29 -9.57 6.15 -3.44
CA CYS A 29 -9.29 6.60 -2.07
C CYS A 29 -7.98 6.01 -1.48
N GLY A 30 -7.23 5.24 -2.27
CA GLY A 30 -5.94 4.67 -1.86
C GLY A 30 -6.01 3.33 -1.14
N ARG A 31 -7.19 2.71 -1.02
CA ARG A 31 -7.31 1.35 -0.45
C ARG A 31 -7.09 0.26 -1.49
N TRP A 32 -6.48 -0.85 -1.05
CA TRP A 32 -6.47 -2.12 -1.77
C TRP A 32 -7.71 -2.93 -1.41
N LEU A 33 -8.27 -3.63 -2.40
CA LEU A 33 -9.38 -4.55 -2.25
C LEU A 33 -8.96 -5.90 -2.85
N VAL A 34 -9.23 -6.98 -2.12
CA VAL A 34 -9.10 -8.35 -2.60
C VAL A 34 -10.51 -8.87 -2.81
N VAL A 35 -10.78 -9.33 -4.03
CA VAL A 35 -12.10 -9.81 -4.43
C VAL A 35 -11.97 -11.25 -4.90
N ASP A 36 -12.76 -12.14 -4.31
CA ASP A 36 -12.84 -13.54 -4.71
C ASP A 36 -14.28 -13.84 -5.14
N GLU A 37 -14.43 -14.52 -6.28
CA GLU A 37 -15.74 -14.89 -6.86
C GLU A 37 -16.79 -13.75 -6.98
N GLY A 38 -16.36 -12.50 -7.03
CA GLY A 38 -17.28 -11.34 -7.09
C GLY A 38 -17.41 -10.55 -5.79
N ALA A 39 -16.98 -11.11 -4.66
CA ALA A 39 -17.16 -10.54 -3.34
C ALA A 39 -15.86 -9.96 -2.78
N VAL A 40 -15.91 -8.78 -2.15
CA VAL A 40 -14.76 -8.21 -1.43
C VAL A 40 -14.51 -9.06 -0.18
N VAL A 41 -13.45 -9.85 -0.19
CA VAL A 41 -13.07 -10.74 0.93
C VAL A 41 -12.07 -10.09 1.88
N ALA A 42 -11.29 -9.11 1.41
CA ALA A 42 -10.39 -8.34 2.26
C ALA A 42 -10.17 -6.92 1.72
N SER A 43 -9.83 -6.01 2.63
CA SER A 43 -9.26 -4.71 2.30
C SER A 43 -7.97 -4.52 3.09
N ALA A 44 -6.88 -4.15 2.43
CA ALA A 44 -5.66 -3.82 3.18
C ALA A 44 -5.93 -2.56 4.02
N GLY A 45 -5.58 -2.61 5.30
CA GLY A 45 -5.59 -1.46 6.20
C GLY A 45 -4.59 -0.38 5.76
N SER A 46 -4.55 0.73 6.49
CA SER A 46 -3.56 1.79 6.26
C SER A 46 -2.14 1.22 6.35
N SER A 47 -1.44 1.17 5.22
CA SER A 47 0.00 0.86 5.19
C SER A 47 0.76 2.09 5.66
N GLN A 48 1.38 2.03 6.83
CA GLN A 48 2.34 3.05 7.26
C GLN A 48 3.73 2.50 6.98
N PHE A 49 4.56 3.28 6.28
CA PHE A 49 5.99 3.03 6.27
C PHE A 49 6.48 3.47 7.65
N ASN A 50 6.88 2.52 8.49
CA ASN A 50 7.56 2.87 9.72
C ASN A 50 8.90 3.49 9.27
N GLU A 51 9.04 4.80 9.40
CA GLU A 51 10.35 5.43 9.31
C GLU A 51 11.24 4.67 10.30
N ALA A 52 12.21 3.92 9.79
CA ALA A 52 13.18 3.25 10.63
C ALA A 52 13.71 4.32 11.57
N ALA A 53 13.45 4.15 12.89
CA ALA A 53 13.76 5.14 13.90
C ALA A 53 15.14 5.70 13.59
N ALA A 54 15.18 6.95 13.14
CA ALA A 54 16.42 7.61 12.79
C ALA A 54 17.21 7.71 14.10
N GLY A 55 18.04 6.70 14.35
CA GLY A 55 19.07 6.78 15.36
C GLY A 55 19.91 8.02 15.05
N PRO A 56 20.42 8.72 16.07
CA PRO A 56 21.17 9.94 15.86
C PRO A 56 22.31 9.64 14.88
N ILE A 57 22.34 10.40 13.78
CA ILE A 57 23.40 10.33 12.79
C ILE A 57 24.61 10.98 13.46
N GLU A 58 25.45 10.20 14.16
CA GLU A 58 26.75 10.68 14.62
C GLU A 58 27.63 10.90 13.39
N THR A 59 27.59 12.11 12.85
CA THR A 59 28.55 12.64 11.88
C THR A 59 29.89 12.89 12.58
N SER A 60 30.57 11.81 12.97
CA SER A 60 31.98 11.89 13.35
C SER A 60 32.79 12.27 12.11
N GLY A 61 33.13 13.57 12.04
CA GLY A 61 33.76 14.20 10.90
C GLY A 61 35.08 13.56 10.49
N PHE A 62 35.21 13.30 9.20
CA PHE A 62 36.47 12.87 8.59
C PHE A 62 37.42 14.07 8.50
N ARG A 63 38.38 14.19 9.43
CA ARG A 63 39.47 15.17 9.27
C ARG A 63 40.44 14.67 8.19
N ALA A 64 40.33 15.27 7.00
CA ALA A 64 41.31 15.08 5.94
C ALA A 64 42.65 15.71 6.35
N SER A 65 43.64 14.88 6.68
CA SER A 65 45.03 15.31 6.87
C SER A 65 45.62 15.65 5.51
N ARG A 66 45.88 16.94 5.27
CA ARG A 66 46.67 17.41 4.12
C ARG A 66 48.13 16.99 4.33
N ARG A 67 48.71 16.27 3.37
CA ARG A 67 50.16 16.15 3.18
C ARG A 67 50.59 17.13 2.10
#